data_AF-Q3T0E2-F1
#
_entry.id   AF-Q3T0E2-F1
#
_cell.length_a   1.000
_cell.length_b   1.000
_cell.length_c   1.000
_cell.angle_alpha   90.00
_cell.angle_beta   90.00
_cell.angle_gamma   90.00
#
_symmetry.space_group_name_H-M   'P 1'
#
loop_
_entity.id
_entity.type
_entity.pdbx_description
1 polymer ?
#
loop_
_entity_poly.entity_id
_entity_poly.type
_entity_poly.pdbx_seq_one_letter_code
_entity_poly.pdbx_strand_id
1 'polypeptide(L)'
;MVPSGRKHSGKLAKPSVGDQAIRAYEFEQEDKKDLSGSEEDAIEEKTPTLEKQGKKRTSAAVEDMGGEVQNMLERFGADINKSLLAKRKRLEMYTKASLKTSNQKLENVWKIQQEQRQKLNQEYSQQFLTLFQQWDIDMQKAEEQEEKLANLFRQQQKVFQQSRIVQSQRLKTIRQLYEQFIKSMEDLEKNHENLLTGAQNELKKEMALLQKKIMMETVSCYSEL
;
A
#
# COMPACT_ATOMS: atom_id res chain seq x y z
N MET A 1 16.31 28.25 -9.72
CA MET A 1 15.72 28.23 -11.07
C MET A 1 16.05 26.89 -11.71
N VAL A 2 15.15 25.90 -11.59
CA VAL A 2 15.23 24.61 -12.31
C VAL A 2 13.84 24.39 -12.90
N PRO A 3 13.69 24.43 -14.24
CA PRO A 3 12.39 24.33 -14.89
C PRO A 3 12.10 22.91 -15.41
N SER A 4 10.80 22.61 -15.41
CA SER A 4 10.08 21.86 -16.45
C SER A 4 10.46 20.39 -16.73
N GLY A 5 9.50 19.50 -16.44
CA GLY A 5 9.50 18.11 -16.90
C GLY A 5 8.09 17.53 -16.84
N ARG A 6 7.20 18.05 -17.69
CA ARG A 6 5.79 17.64 -17.83
C ARG A 6 5.69 16.44 -18.79
N LYS A 7 4.78 15.52 -18.46
CA LYS A 7 4.08 14.54 -19.33
C LYS A 7 4.85 13.30 -19.78
N HIS A 8 4.38 12.13 -19.34
CA HIS A 8 3.93 11.09 -20.27
C HIS A 8 2.61 10.47 -19.79
N SER A 9 1.57 10.77 -20.54
CA SER A 9 0.26 10.12 -20.55
C SER A 9 0.40 8.68 -21.03
N GLY A 10 0.33 7.71 -20.13
CA GLY A 10 0.14 6.29 -20.45
C GLY A 10 -1.33 5.92 -20.33
N LYS A 11 -2.11 6.22 -21.37
CA LYS A 11 -3.53 5.86 -21.50
C LYS A 11 -3.63 4.36 -21.78
N LEU A 12 -3.49 3.51 -20.77
CA LEU A 12 -3.74 2.07 -20.89
C LEU A 12 -5.24 1.81 -20.69
N ALA A 13 -6.00 2.05 -21.75
CA ALA A 13 -7.35 1.54 -21.88
C ALA A 13 -7.25 0.01 -22.06
N LYS A 14 -7.18 -0.73 -20.94
CA LYS A 14 -7.46 -2.17 -20.94
C LYS A 14 -8.98 -2.33 -20.78
N PRO A 15 -9.64 -3.14 -21.62
CA PRO A 15 -11.09 -3.26 -21.58
C PRO A 15 -11.51 -3.82 -20.23
N SER A 16 -12.51 -3.15 -19.64
CA SER A 16 -13.17 -3.54 -18.41
C SER A 16 -13.56 -5.02 -18.52
N VAL A 17 -13.06 -5.83 -17.60
CA VAL A 17 -13.45 -7.25 -17.44
C VAL A 17 -14.98 -7.39 -17.27
N GLY A 18 -15.67 -6.30 -16.92
CA GLY A 18 -17.13 -6.21 -16.93
C GLY A 18 -17.76 -6.60 -18.28
N ASP A 19 -17.15 -6.23 -19.40
CA ASP A 19 -17.72 -6.52 -20.72
C ASP A 19 -17.62 -8.01 -21.10
N GLN A 20 -16.61 -8.72 -20.58
CA GLN A 20 -16.53 -10.19 -20.72
C GLN A 20 -17.47 -10.92 -19.77
N ALA A 21 -17.70 -10.40 -18.57
CA ALA A 21 -18.64 -10.98 -17.62
C ALA A 21 -20.09 -10.85 -18.13
N ILE A 22 -20.43 -9.74 -18.79
CA ILE A 22 -21.77 -9.55 -19.39
C ILE A 22 -22.03 -10.55 -20.52
N ARG A 23 -21.00 -10.93 -21.30
CA ARG A 23 -21.15 -11.90 -22.39
C ARG A 23 -21.42 -13.33 -21.92
N ALA A 24 -21.07 -13.68 -20.67
CA ALA A 24 -21.38 -14.99 -20.11
C ALA A 24 -22.88 -15.15 -19.74
N TYR A 25 -23.63 -14.04 -19.66
CA TYR A 25 -25.07 -14.02 -19.39
C TYR A 25 -25.94 -13.95 -20.64
N GLU A 26 -25.38 -14.24 -21.82
CA GLU A 26 -26.17 -14.44 -23.02
C GLU A 26 -26.79 -15.84 -22.95
N PHE A 27 -27.94 -15.92 -22.27
CA PHE A 27 -28.82 -17.08 -22.28
C PHE A 27 -29.28 -17.26 -23.73
N GLU A 28 -28.59 -18.12 -24.49
CA GLU A 28 -28.97 -18.45 -25.85
C GLU A 28 -30.44 -18.85 -25.87
N GLN A 29 -31.23 -17.99 -26.50
CA GLN A 29 -32.67 -18.08 -26.60
C GLN A 29 -33.00 -19.07 -27.74
N GLU A 30 -32.86 -20.36 -27.45
CA GLU A 30 -33.23 -21.49 -28.33
C GLU A 30 -33.59 -22.64 -27.35
N ASP A 31 -34.83 -23.11 -27.20
CA ASP A 31 -35.87 -23.43 -28.17
C ASP A 31 -37.24 -22.96 -27.68
N LYS A 32 -37.83 -22.00 -28.40
CA LYS A 32 -39.29 -21.82 -28.43
C LYS A 32 -39.86 -22.95 -29.30
N LYS A 33 -40.19 -24.09 -28.70
CA LYS A 33 -41.00 -25.12 -29.38
C LYS A 33 -42.11 -25.60 -28.46
N ASP A 34 -43.28 -25.01 -28.70
CA ASP A 34 -44.61 -25.56 -28.45
C ASP A 34 -44.92 -25.98 -27.00
N LEU A 35 -44.86 -25.01 -26.08
CA LEU A 35 -45.47 -25.13 -24.76
C LEU A 35 -46.91 -24.60 -24.80
N SER A 36 -47.80 -25.29 -25.53
CA SER A 36 -49.25 -25.12 -25.36
C SER A 36 -49.72 -26.13 -24.32
N GLY A 37 -49.55 -25.77 -23.05
CA GLY A 37 -50.20 -26.45 -21.92
C GLY A 37 -51.55 -25.81 -21.69
N SER A 38 -52.58 -26.35 -22.33
CA SER A 38 -53.97 -25.97 -22.04
C SER A 38 -54.30 -26.47 -20.62
N GLU A 39 -54.42 -25.52 -19.70
CA GLU A 39 -55.19 -25.67 -18.47
C GLU A 39 -56.66 -25.82 -18.89
N GLU A 40 -57.30 -26.94 -18.54
CA GLU A 40 -58.76 -27.00 -18.52
C GLU A 40 -59.20 -27.93 -17.38
N ASP A 41 -59.87 -27.29 -16.43
CA ASP A 41 -60.52 -27.84 -15.26
C ASP A 41 -61.60 -28.87 -15.61
N ALA A 42 -61.60 -30.03 -14.95
CA ALA A 42 -62.75 -30.93 -14.92
C ALA A 42 -62.65 -31.98 -13.80
N ILE A 43 -62.71 -31.56 -12.53
CA ILE A 43 -62.98 -32.41 -11.37
C ILE A 43 -63.82 -31.52 -10.44
N GLU A 44 -65.10 -31.77 -10.16
CA GLU A 44 -65.60 -32.83 -9.28
C GLU A 44 -67.15 -32.79 -9.37
N GLU A 45 -67.76 -33.79 -10.02
CA GLU A 45 -68.59 -34.80 -9.35
C GLU A 45 -69.77 -34.24 -8.52
N LYS A 46 -70.97 -34.16 -9.12
CA LYS A 46 -72.25 -34.52 -8.46
C LYS A 46 -73.26 -35.06 -9.48
N THR A 47 -73.30 -36.38 -9.58
CA THR A 47 -74.33 -37.21 -10.22
C THR A 47 -75.62 -37.30 -9.39
N PRO A 48 -76.74 -37.83 -9.93
CA PRO A 48 -78.08 -37.24 -9.80
C PRO A 48 -79.08 -38.11 -9.00
N THR A 49 -80.22 -37.49 -8.62
CA THR A 49 -81.38 -38.20 -8.08
C THR A 49 -82.45 -38.33 -9.17
N LEU A 50 -82.51 -39.50 -9.81
CA LEU A 50 -83.64 -39.95 -10.65
C LEU A 50 -84.61 -40.78 -9.81
N GLU A 51 -85.84 -40.29 -9.65
CA GLU A 51 -86.94 -41.03 -9.01
C GLU A 51 -87.87 -41.69 -10.05
N LYS A 52 -87.58 -42.97 -10.28
CA LYS A 52 -88.48 -44.12 -10.49
C LYS A 52 -89.96 -43.87 -10.85
N GLN A 53 -90.33 -44.17 -12.09
CA GLN A 53 -91.63 -44.80 -12.42
C GLN A 53 -91.49 -45.79 -13.58
N GLY A 54 -92.21 -46.92 -13.51
CA GLY A 54 -92.49 -47.75 -14.69
C GLY A 54 -91.97 -49.19 -14.61
N LYS A 55 -92.78 -50.07 -14.03
CA LYS A 55 -92.55 -51.51 -13.86
C LYS A 55 -92.86 -52.28 -15.15
N LYS A 56 -92.01 -53.28 -15.44
CA LYS A 56 -92.28 -54.54 -16.18
C LYS A 56 -92.70 -54.46 -17.66
N ARG A 57 -91.79 -54.91 -18.54
CA ARG A 57 -92.09 -55.93 -19.57
C ARG A 57 -90.80 -56.57 -20.10
N THR A 58 -90.62 -57.83 -19.73
CA THR A 58 -90.13 -58.95 -20.55
C THR A 58 -89.26 -58.61 -21.78
N SER A 59 -87.97 -58.93 -21.70
CA SER A 59 -87.36 -59.93 -22.58
C SER A 59 -86.00 -60.33 -22.01
N ALA A 60 -85.82 -61.64 -21.82
CA ALA A 60 -84.63 -62.27 -21.23
C ALA A 60 -83.43 -62.28 -22.21
N ALA A 61 -83.24 -61.20 -22.97
CA ALA A 61 -82.07 -60.96 -23.82
C ALA A 61 -81.13 -59.89 -23.22
N VAL A 62 -81.53 -59.26 -22.10
CA VAL A 62 -80.77 -58.16 -21.47
C VAL A 62 -79.67 -58.69 -20.54
N GLU A 63 -79.74 -59.93 -20.06
CA GLU A 63 -78.69 -60.50 -19.20
C GLU A 63 -77.39 -60.78 -19.98
N ASP A 64 -77.46 -61.14 -21.27
CA ASP A 64 -76.29 -61.35 -22.14
C ASP A 64 -75.62 -60.03 -22.55
N MET A 65 -76.44 -58.99 -22.80
CA MET A 65 -75.94 -57.64 -23.11
C MET A 65 -75.20 -57.01 -21.91
N GLY A 66 -75.60 -57.32 -20.68
CA GLY A 66 -74.92 -56.85 -19.46
C GLY A 66 -73.48 -57.37 -19.33
N GLY A 67 -73.25 -58.64 -19.68
CA GLY A 67 -71.92 -59.25 -19.69
C GLY A 67 -71.01 -58.66 -20.77
N GLU A 68 -71.56 -58.38 -21.97
CA GLU A 68 -70.81 -57.73 -23.03
C GLU A 68 -70.40 -56.29 -22.66
N VAL A 69 -71.34 -55.50 -22.12
CA VAL A 69 -71.07 -54.14 -21.64
C VAL A 69 -70.02 -54.15 -20.52
N GLN A 70 -70.11 -55.09 -19.57
CA GLN A 70 -69.11 -55.26 -18.51
C GLN A 70 -67.72 -55.58 -19.08
N ASN A 71 -67.62 -56.52 -20.03
CA ASN A 71 -66.37 -56.84 -20.71
C ASN A 71 -65.77 -55.64 -21.47
N MET A 72 -66.62 -54.84 -22.11
CA MET A 72 -66.19 -53.60 -22.78
C MET A 72 -65.64 -52.58 -21.77
N LEU A 73 -66.30 -52.42 -20.63
CA LEU A 73 -65.84 -51.54 -19.55
C LEU A 73 -64.52 -52.00 -18.94
N GLU A 74 -64.34 -53.31 -18.73
CA GLU A 74 -63.08 -53.88 -18.23
C GLU A 74 -61.92 -53.66 -19.21
N ARG A 75 -62.16 -53.88 -20.52
CA ARG A 75 -61.18 -53.57 -21.57
C ARG A 75 -60.84 -52.08 -21.60
N PHE A 76 -61.85 -51.21 -21.54
CA PHE A 76 -61.66 -49.76 -21.51
C PHE A 76 -60.87 -49.31 -20.28
N GLY A 77 -61.18 -49.87 -19.10
CA GLY A 77 -60.44 -49.63 -17.87
C GLY A 77 -58.98 -50.09 -17.96
N ALA A 78 -58.72 -51.26 -18.57
CA ALA A 78 -57.37 -51.77 -18.79
C ALA A 78 -56.58 -50.89 -19.77
N ASP A 79 -57.20 -50.44 -20.87
CA ASP A 79 -56.58 -49.55 -21.85
C ASP A 79 -56.28 -48.17 -21.26
N ILE A 80 -57.19 -47.61 -20.46
CA ILE A 80 -56.95 -46.38 -19.71
C ILE A 80 -55.77 -46.57 -18.77
N ASN A 81 -55.76 -47.63 -17.94
CA ASN A 81 -54.68 -47.86 -16.99
C ASN A 81 -53.32 -48.04 -17.70
N LYS A 82 -53.29 -48.76 -18.83
CA LYS A 82 -52.09 -48.91 -19.67
C LYS A 82 -51.63 -47.57 -20.23
N SER A 83 -52.55 -46.74 -20.72
CA SER A 83 -52.26 -45.39 -21.21
C SER A 83 -51.71 -44.49 -20.09
N LEU A 84 -52.30 -44.54 -18.89
CA LEU A 84 -51.83 -43.82 -17.71
C LEU A 84 -50.44 -44.26 -17.28
N LEU A 85 -50.16 -45.57 -17.24
CA LEU A 85 -48.84 -46.11 -16.93
C LEU A 85 -47.79 -45.67 -17.97
N ALA A 86 -48.14 -45.69 -19.25
CA ALA A 86 -47.24 -45.22 -20.32
C ALA A 86 -46.97 -43.70 -20.22
N LYS A 87 -47.99 -42.89 -19.93
CA LYS A 87 -47.86 -41.45 -19.68
C LYS A 87 -46.97 -41.17 -18.45
N ARG A 88 -47.17 -41.89 -17.35
CA ARG A 88 -46.35 -41.79 -16.14
C ARG A 88 -44.88 -42.11 -16.44
N LYS A 89 -44.60 -43.24 -17.10
CA LYS A 89 -43.23 -43.63 -17.49
C LYS A 89 -42.58 -42.58 -18.39
N ARG A 90 -43.33 -42.01 -19.35
CA ARG A 90 -42.84 -40.93 -20.23
C ARG A 90 -42.49 -39.67 -19.43
N LEU A 91 -43.35 -39.25 -18.51
CA LEU A 91 -43.12 -38.10 -17.65
C LEU A 91 -41.87 -38.30 -16.77
N GLU A 92 -41.73 -39.47 -16.14
CA GLU A 92 -40.54 -39.81 -15.34
C GLU A 92 -39.25 -39.75 -16.17
N MET A 93 -39.25 -40.32 -17.39
CA MET A 93 -38.11 -40.24 -18.30
C MET A 93 -37.77 -38.81 -18.69
N TYR A 94 -38.78 -38.00 -19.03
CA TYR A 94 -38.60 -36.59 -19.39
C TYR A 94 -38.03 -35.78 -18.21
N THR A 95 -38.61 -35.92 -17.02
CA THR A 95 -38.13 -35.26 -15.80
C THR A 95 -36.69 -35.65 -15.48
N LYS A 96 -36.35 -36.94 -15.59
CA LYS A 96 -34.98 -37.42 -15.36
C LYS A 96 -33.98 -36.85 -16.37
N ALA A 97 -34.35 -36.80 -17.65
CA ALA A 97 -33.51 -36.22 -18.69
C ALA A 97 -33.32 -34.71 -18.50
N SER A 98 -34.41 -33.99 -18.21
CA SER A 98 -34.39 -32.55 -17.92
C SER A 98 -33.52 -32.22 -16.70
N LEU A 99 -33.68 -32.96 -15.60
CA LEU A 99 -32.87 -32.78 -14.40
C LEU A 99 -31.39 -33.07 -14.65
N LYS A 100 -31.06 -34.12 -15.42
CA LYS A 100 -29.68 -34.43 -15.79
C LYS A 100 -29.04 -33.29 -16.59
N THR A 101 -29.74 -32.78 -17.61
CA THR A 101 -29.26 -31.64 -18.42
C THR A 101 -29.11 -30.39 -17.57
N SER A 102 -30.07 -30.10 -16.70
CA SER A 102 -30.02 -28.95 -15.79
C SER A 102 -28.83 -29.03 -14.82
N ASN A 103 -28.60 -30.19 -14.20
CA ASN A 103 -27.46 -30.43 -13.32
C ASN A 103 -26.13 -30.25 -14.05
N GLN A 104 -26.00 -30.78 -15.27
CA GLN A 104 -24.79 -30.60 -16.08
C GLN A 104 -24.53 -29.12 -16.42
N LYS A 105 -25.58 -28.34 -16.75
CA LYS A 105 -25.45 -26.90 -16.98
C LYS A 105 -24.98 -26.18 -15.71
N LEU A 106 -25.57 -26.51 -14.57
CA LEU A 106 -25.20 -25.91 -13.28
C LEU A 106 -23.75 -26.23 -12.89
N GLU A 107 -23.31 -27.48 -13.04
CA GLU A 107 -21.93 -27.90 -12.80
C GLU A 107 -20.94 -27.16 -13.70
N ASN A 108 -21.26 -27.02 -14.99
CA ASN A 108 -20.42 -26.27 -15.94
C ASN A 108 -20.29 -24.80 -15.54
N VAL A 109 -21.41 -24.13 -15.23
CA VAL A 109 -21.39 -22.72 -14.77
C VAL A 109 -20.58 -22.58 -13.48
N TRP A 110 -20.79 -23.47 -12.52
CA TRP A 110 -20.06 -23.47 -11.26
C TRP A 110 -18.54 -23.62 -11.47
N LYS A 111 -18.14 -24.57 -12.32
CA LYS A 111 -16.74 -24.80 -12.67
C LYS A 111 -16.10 -23.57 -13.32
N ILE A 112 -16.76 -22.98 -14.33
CA ILE A 112 -16.28 -21.77 -15.00
C ILE A 112 -16.09 -20.63 -14.01
N GLN A 113 -17.08 -20.38 -13.15
CA GLN A 113 -16.98 -19.33 -12.13
C GLN A 113 -15.83 -19.59 -11.14
N GLN A 114 -15.64 -20.84 -10.73
CA GLN A 114 -14.57 -21.20 -9.81
C GLN A 114 -13.18 -20.97 -10.43
N GLU A 115 -12.99 -21.39 -11.67
CA GLU A 115 -11.75 -21.17 -12.43
C GLU A 115 -11.47 -19.68 -12.63
N GLN A 116 -12.50 -18.89 -12.96
CA GLN A 116 -12.37 -17.44 -13.10
C GLN A 116 -11.95 -16.75 -11.79
N ARG A 117 -12.57 -17.11 -10.65
CA ARG A 117 -12.18 -16.60 -9.32
C ARG A 117 -10.75 -16.99 -8.97
N GLN A 118 -10.35 -18.23 -9.24
CA GLN A 118 -8.99 -18.70 -8.98
C GLN A 118 -7.97 -17.93 -9.83
N LYS A 119 -8.24 -17.76 -11.12
CA LYS A 119 -7.37 -17.00 -12.03
C LYS A 119 -7.21 -15.54 -11.57
N LEU A 120 -8.31 -14.88 -11.21
CA LEU A 120 -8.28 -13.51 -10.71
C LEU A 120 -7.44 -13.40 -9.42
N ASN A 121 -7.65 -14.31 -8.47
CA ASN A 121 -6.88 -14.34 -7.23
C ASN A 121 -5.39 -14.54 -7.50
N GLN A 122 -5.03 -15.48 -8.37
CA GLN A 122 -3.63 -15.73 -8.74
C GLN A 122 -2.98 -14.50 -9.39
N GLU A 123 -3.67 -13.83 -10.30
CA GLU A 123 -3.18 -12.62 -10.96
C GLU A 123 -2.88 -11.51 -9.95
N TYR A 124 -3.81 -11.23 -9.03
CA TYR A 124 -3.60 -10.21 -8.01
C TYR A 124 -2.56 -10.61 -6.97
N SER A 125 -2.55 -11.88 -6.52
CA SER A 125 -1.52 -12.37 -5.60
C SER A 125 -0.12 -12.22 -6.19
N GLN A 126 0.06 -12.50 -7.49
CA GLN A 126 1.34 -12.32 -8.17
C GLN A 126 1.73 -10.84 -8.28
N GLN A 127 0.78 -9.95 -8.60
CA GLN A 127 1.04 -8.51 -8.64
C GLN A 127 1.45 -7.98 -7.26
N PHE A 128 0.72 -8.34 -6.21
CA PHE A 128 1.07 -7.96 -4.84
C PHE A 128 2.45 -8.49 -4.43
N LEU A 129 2.75 -9.75 -4.71
CA LEU A 129 4.06 -10.34 -4.41
C LEU A 129 5.20 -9.56 -5.07
N THR A 130 5.04 -9.22 -6.36
CA THR A 130 6.04 -8.44 -7.11
C THR A 130 6.22 -7.04 -6.51
N LEU A 131 5.13 -6.38 -6.15
CA LEU A 131 5.17 -5.07 -5.50
C LEU A 131 5.84 -5.12 -4.13
N PHE A 132 5.56 -6.14 -3.32
CA PHE A 132 6.19 -6.30 -2.01
C PHE A 132 7.69 -6.58 -2.12
N GLN A 133 8.11 -7.38 -3.10
CA GLN A 133 9.54 -7.61 -3.37
C GLN A 133 10.25 -6.32 -3.79
N GLN A 134 9.65 -5.52 -4.67
CA GLN A 134 10.22 -4.24 -5.07
C GLN A 134 10.31 -3.27 -3.89
N TRP A 135 9.27 -3.20 -3.06
CA TRP A 135 9.28 -2.35 -1.87
C TRP A 135 10.35 -2.79 -0.88
N ASP A 136 10.52 -4.09 -0.63
CA ASP A 136 11.59 -4.60 0.25
C ASP A 136 12.99 -4.18 -0.24
N ILE A 137 13.25 -4.29 -1.55
CA ILE A 137 14.49 -3.82 -2.16
C ILE A 137 14.68 -2.32 -1.97
N ASP A 138 13.63 -1.53 -2.16
CA ASP A 138 13.71 -0.07 -2.02
C ASP A 138 13.91 0.35 -0.55
N MET A 139 13.34 -0.41 0.39
CA MET A 139 13.57 -0.22 1.83
C MET A 139 15.03 -0.48 2.21
N GLN A 140 15.60 -1.60 1.75
CA GLN A 140 17.02 -1.93 1.98
C GLN A 140 17.94 -0.85 1.42
N LYS A 141 17.67 -0.35 0.21
CA LYS A 141 18.42 0.77 -0.37
C LYS A 141 18.31 2.04 0.46
N ALA A 142 17.13 2.35 0.99
CA ALA A 142 16.93 3.53 1.83
C ALA A 142 17.75 3.42 3.13
N GLU A 143 17.76 2.24 3.75
CA GLU A 143 18.57 1.95 4.95
C GLU A 143 20.08 2.10 4.68
N GLU A 144 20.58 1.59 3.54
CA GLU A 144 21.97 1.79 3.13
C GLU A 144 22.34 3.28 2.96
N GLN A 145 21.42 4.10 2.44
CA GLN A 145 21.65 5.54 2.30
C GLN A 145 21.62 6.25 3.65
N GLU A 146 20.72 5.84 4.54
CA GLU A 146 20.67 6.34 5.92
C GLU A 146 21.97 6.05 6.67
N GLU A 147 22.51 4.83 6.57
CA GLU A 147 23.78 4.47 7.21
C GLU A 147 24.95 5.32 6.68
N LYS A 148 25.03 5.52 5.35
CA LYS A 148 26.04 6.40 4.73
C LYS A 148 25.94 7.82 5.27
N LEU A 149 24.74 8.36 5.38
CA LEU A 149 24.51 9.71 5.90
C LEU A 149 24.90 9.80 7.39
N ALA A 150 24.52 8.82 8.20
CA ALA A 150 24.91 8.76 9.62
C ALA A 150 26.44 8.73 9.77
N ASN A 151 27.15 7.99 8.92
CA ASN A 151 28.60 7.93 8.92
C ASN A 151 29.25 9.27 8.52
N LEU A 152 28.70 9.97 7.53
CA LEU A 152 29.15 11.32 7.17
C LEU A 152 28.97 12.31 8.32
N PHE A 153 27.82 12.28 9.01
CA PHE A 153 27.59 13.13 10.19
C PHE A 153 28.59 12.85 11.32
N ARG A 154 28.90 11.57 11.60
CA ARG A 154 29.94 11.21 12.58
C ARG A 154 31.31 11.76 12.20
N GLN A 155 31.68 11.66 10.92
CA GLN A 155 32.95 12.22 10.43
C GLN A 155 32.97 13.75 10.55
N GLN A 156 31.89 14.42 10.15
CA GLN A 156 31.76 15.87 10.27
C GLN A 156 31.86 16.33 11.73
N GLN A 157 31.23 15.62 12.66
CA GLN A 157 31.34 15.89 14.10
C GLN A 157 32.79 15.81 14.58
N LYS A 158 33.55 14.79 14.15
CA LYS A 158 34.98 14.65 14.49
C LYS A 158 35.80 15.82 13.96
N VAL A 159 35.59 16.23 12.71
CA VAL A 159 36.29 17.37 12.10
C VAL A 159 36.00 18.67 12.86
N PHE A 160 34.75 18.92 13.23
CA PHE A 160 34.39 20.10 14.03
C PHE A 160 35.04 20.08 15.41
N GLN A 161 35.05 18.94 16.10
CA GLN A 161 35.71 18.80 17.40
C GLN A 161 37.22 19.08 17.30
N GLN A 162 37.88 18.50 16.30
CA GLN A 162 39.31 18.74 16.06
C GLN A 162 39.58 20.22 15.75
N SER A 163 38.81 20.83 14.86
CA SER A 163 38.93 22.26 14.52
C SER A 163 38.79 23.14 15.76
N ARG A 164 37.81 22.86 16.62
CA ARG A 164 37.60 23.59 17.87
C ARG A 164 38.80 23.47 18.82
N ILE A 165 39.38 22.29 18.95
CA ILE A 165 40.59 22.07 19.77
C ILE A 165 41.77 22.89 19.22
N VAL A 166 42.02 22.81 17.90
CA VAL A 166 43.12 23.55 17.26
C VAL A 166 42.95 25.06 17.43
N GLN A 167 41.75 25.59 17.22
CA GLN A 167 41.46 27.01 17.42
C GLN A 167 41.67 27.45 18.87
N SER A 168 41.17 26.66 19.83
CA SER A 168 41.36 26.95 21.26
C SER A 168 42.84 26.97 21.65
N GLN A 169 43.63 26.01 21.15
CA GLN A 169 45.07 25.96 21.41
C GLN A 169 45.82 27.13 20.78
N ARG A 170 45.47 27.54 19.55
CA ARG A 170 46.04 28.72 18.90
C ARG A 170 45.73 29.99 19.69
N LEU A 171 44.49 30.18 20.12
CA LEU A 171 44.10 31.34 20.93
C LEU A 171 44.85 31.39 22.27
N LYS A 172 45.02 30.23 22.92
CA LYS A 172 45.84 30.11 24.14
C LYS A 172 47.28 30.56 23.90
N THR A 173 47.87 30.13 22.79
CA THR A 173 49.25 30.49 22.42
C THR A 173 49.37 32.00 22.15
N ILE A 174 48.41 32.59 21.43
CA ILE A 174 48.38 34.04 21.17
C ILE A 174 48.29 34.82 22.48
N ARG A 175 47.43 34.39 23.42
CA ARG A 175 47.32 35.02 24.74
C ARG A 175 48.65 34.96 25.49
N GLN A 176 49.30 33.81 25.51
CA GLN A 176 50.59 33.65 26.20
C GLN A 176 51.69 34.55 25.61
N LEU A 177 51.75 34.67 24.28
CA LEU A 177 52.68 35.58 23.62
C LEU A 177 52.41 37.04 23.97
N TYR A 178 51.14 37.44 24.01
CA TYR A 178 50.75 38.79 24.41
C TYR A 178 51.16 39.09 25.86
N GLU A 179 50.88 38.17 26.80
CA GLU A 179 51.28 38.31 28.21
C GLU A 179 52.80 38.44 28.36
N GLN A 180 53.58 37.65 27.62
CA GLN A 180 55.05 37.73 27.61
C GLN A 180 55.56 39.05 27.03
N PHE A 181 54.93 39.54 25.95
CA PHE A 181 55.27 40.82 25.34
C PHE A 181 55.08 41.97 26.33
N ILE A 182 53.92 42.04 27.01
CA ILE A 182 53.64 43.07 28.01
C ILE A 182 54.68 43.04 29.13
N LYS A 183 54.96 41.86 29.70
CA LYS A 183 55.98 41.72 30.74
C LYS A 183 57.37 42.18 30.27
N SER A 184 57.75 41.83 29.05
CA SER A 184 59.05 42.22 28.50
C SER A 184 59.15 43.73 28.27
N MET A 185 58.05 44.39 27.90
CA MET A 185 57.96 45.84 27.79
C MET A 185 58.09 46.53 29.15
N GLU A 186 57.41 46.02 30.17
CA GLU A 186 57.52 46.53 31.55
C GLU A 186 58.97 46.42 32.08
N ASP A 187 59.61 45.26 31.85
CA ASP A 187 61.01 45.05 32.24
C ASP A 187 61.97 45.99 31.47
N LEU A 188 61.70 46.24 30.18
CA LEU A 188 62.48 47.17 29.36
C LEU A 188 62.34 48.62 29.84
N GLU A 189 61.12 49.08 30.12
CA GLU A 189 60.85 50.42 30.64
C GLU A 189 61.57 50.65 31.97
N LYS A 190 61.51 49.67 32.89
CA LYS A 190 62.22 49.72 34.16
C LYS A 190 63.74 49.81 33.98
N ASN A 191 64.30 49.08 33.02
CA ASN A 191 65.72 49.16 32.69
C ASN A 191 66.12 50.54 32.16
N HIS A 192 65.28 51.14 31.29
CA HIS A 192 65.51 52.50 30.81
C HIS A 192 65.47 53.54 31.93
N GLU A 193 64.52 53.42 32.87
CA GLU A 193 64.44 54.32 34.03
C GLU A 193 65.71 54.25 34.90
N ASN A 194 66.23 53.03 35.12
CA ASN A 194 67.49 52.83 35.84
C ASN A 194 68.68 53.47 35.11
N LEU A 195 68.77 53.30 33.78
CA LEU A 195 69.84 53.89 32.97
C LEU A 195 69.79 55.42 32.99
N LEU A 196 68.60 56.01 32.84
CA LEU A 196 68.39 57.45 32.92
C LEU A 196 68.78 58.00 34.29
N THR A 197 68.39 57.31 35.36
CA THR A 197 68.76 57.68 36.73
C THR A 197 70.27 57.60 36.92
N GLY A 198 70.92 56.55 36.38
CA GLY A 198 72.38 56.41 36.37
C GLY A 198 73.09 57.58 35.67
N ALA A 199 72.70 57.88 34.44
CA ALA A 199 73.26 58.98 33.65
C ALA A 199 73.04 60.35 34.32
N GLN A 200 71.85 60.59 34.88
CA GLN A 200 71.57 61.81 35.62
C GLN A 200 72.48 61.97 36.86
N ASN A 201 72.74 60.87 37.57
CA ASN A 201 73.63 60.88 38.73
C ASN A 201 75.09 61.12 38.34
N GLU A 202 75.53 60.58 37.19
CA GLU A 202 76.86 60.83 36.64
C GLU A 202 77.05 62.29 36.26
N LEU A 203 76.10 62.87 35.51
CA LEU A 203 76.11 64.28 35.15
C LEU A 203 76.17 65.20 36.39
N LYS A 204 75.39 64.89 37.43
CA LYS A 204 75.44 65.63 38.71
C LYS A 204 76.84 65.60 39.34
N LYS A 205 77.52 64.46 39.29
CA LYS A 205 78.90 64.33 39.81
C LYS A 205 79.88 65.15 38.98
N GLU A 206 79.79 65.08 37.65
CA GLU A 206 80.64 65.87 36.75
C GLU A 206 80.45 67.38 36.95
N MET A 207 79.20 67.83 37.06
CA MET A 207 78.89 69.24 37.36
C MET A 207 79.47 69.68 38.70
N ALA A 208 79.40 68.85 39.75
CA ALA A 208 79.99 69.15 41.05
C ALA A 208 81.54 69.23 40.99
N LEU A 209 82.19 68.36 40.21
CA LEU A 209 83.63 68.41 39.97
C LEU A 209 84.04 69.68 39.22
N LEU A 210 83.29 70.05 38.19
CA LEU A 210 83.52 71.29 37.44
C LEU A 210 83.35 72.52 38.33
N GLN A 211 82.29 72.57 39.15
CA GLN A 211 82.07 73.65 40.11
C GLN A 211 83.23 73.77 41.10
N LYS A 212 83.73 72.63 41.62
CA LYS A 212 84.91 72.60 42.50
C LYS A 212 86.17 73.10 41.79
N LYS A 213 86.38 72.72 40.52
CA LYS A 213 87.51 73.18 39.71
C LYS A 213 87.50 74.70 39.50
N ILE A 214 86.35 75.26 39.10
CA ILE A 214 86.16 76.72 38.92
C ILE A 214 86.43 77.47 40.24
N MET A 215 85.96 76.94 41.37
CA MET A 215 86.17 77.56 42.68
C MET A 215 87.67 77.60 43.05
N MET A 216 88.43 76.54 42.75
CA MET A 216 89.88 76.53 42.98
C MET A 216 90.63 77.51 42.07
N GLU A 217 90.29 77.58 40.79
CA GLU A 217 90.92 78.49 39.82
C GLU A 217 90.64 79.96 40.16
N THR A 218 89.39 80.29 40.54
CA THR A 218 89.01 81.64 40.95
C THR A 218 89.78 82.10 42.19
N VAL A 219 89.95 81.25 43.19
CA VAL A 219 90.73 81.57 44.41
C VAL A 219 92.23 81.75 44.10
N SER A 220 92.76 80.97 43.15
CA SER A 220 94.15 81.13 42.68
C SER A 220 94.35 82.50 42.02
N CYS A 221 93.43 82.94 41.15
CA CYS A 221 93.52 84.26 40.52
C CYS A 221 93.43 85.43 41.53
N TYR A 222 92.71 85.27 42.64
CA TYR A 222 92.67 86.29 43.72
C TYR A 222 93.94 86.32 44.58
N SER A 223 94.74 85.26 44.59
CA SER A 223 95.99 85.20 45.36
C SER A 223 97.23 85.61 44.56
N GLU A 224 97.10 85.73 43.24
CA GLU A 224 98.15 86.24 42.34
C GLU A 224 98.04 87.74 42.02
N LEU A 225 97.02 88.43 42.57
CA LEU A 225 96.87 89.90 42.55
C LEU A 225 97.31 90.52 43.88
#